data_AF-A0A849DYU2-F1
#
_entry.id   AF-A0A849DYU2-F1
#
_cell.length_a   1.000
_cell.length_b   1.000
_cell.length_c   1.000
_cell.angle_alpha   90.00
_cell.angle_beta   90.00
_cell.angle_gamma   90.00
#
_symmetry.space_group_name_H-M   'P 1'
#
loop_
_entity.id
_entity.type
_entity.pdbx_description
1 polymer ?
#
loop_
_entity_poly.entity_id
_entity_poly.type
_entity_poly.pdbx_seq_one_letter_code
_entity_poly.pdbx_strand_id
1 'polypeptide(L)'
;MAIHPDAGKPVAKENLIDVAELVSLYYETQPDVTNPDQRVAFGTSGHRGSSLNTSFTEDHIMAIAQAICEYRAAQGTTGPLFIGKDTHALSIPAEKTALQVFAANGVTVMIDQDGGYTPTPVISHAILAYNKGRTEGLADGVVITPSHNPPDNGGFKYNPPNGGPADTDATGWIADRANELLAENNDEVESLYYP
;
A
#
# COMPACT_ATOMS: atom_id res chain seq x y z
N MET A 1 19.26 -15.07 19.40
CA MET A 1 17.81 -15.28 19.28
C MET A 1 17.43 -16.49 20.12
N ALA A 2 16.56 -16.32 21.10
CA ALA A 2 15.93 -17.47 21.73
C ALA A 2 14.92 -18.04 20.73
N ILE A 3 15.06 -19.33 20.40
CA ILE A 3 14.12 -20.01 19.51
C ILE A 3 12.87 -20.33 20.34
N HIS A 4 11.69 -19.93 19.84
CA HIS A 4 10.42 -20.22 20.50
C HIS A 4 10.24 -21.75 20.66
N PRO A 5 9.70 -22.25 21.79
CA PRO A 5 9.51 -23.70 22.02
C PRO A 5 8.70 -24.43 20.94
N ASP A 6 7.90 -23.69 20.17
CA ASP A 6 7.05 -24.21 19.08
C ASP A 6 7.56 -23.89 17.68
N ALA A 7 8.81 -23.43 17.53
CA ALA A 7 9.40 -23.23 16.22
C ALA A 7 9.36 -24.52 15.37
N GLY A 8 8.85 -24.40 14.14
CA GLY A 8 8.70 -25.53 13.21
C GLY A 8 7.49 -26.43 13.44
N LYS A 9 6.64 -26.14 14.45
CA LYS A 9 5.38 -26.85 14.69
C LYS A 9 4.20 -26.15 14.00
N PRO A 10 3.11 -26.87 13.70
CA PRO A 10 1.85 -26.25 13.27
C PRO A 10 1.37 -25.21 14.28
N VAL A 11 0.77 -24.12 13.79
CA VAL A 11 0.19 -23.07 14.64
C VAL A 11 -1.01 -23.61 15.42
N ALA A 12 -1.10 -23.27 16.71
CA ALA A 12 -2.25 -23.58 17.55
C ALA A 12 -3.46 -22.73 17.12
N LYS A 13 -4.69 -23.23 17.27
CA LYS A 13 -5.89 -22.54 16.79
C LYS A 13 -6.11 -21.21 17.49
N GLU A 14 -5.78 -21.15 18.77
CA GLU A 14 -5.82 -19.98 19.63
C GLU A 14 -4.84 -18.86 19.23
N ASN A 15 -3.84 -19.16 18.38
CA ASN A 15 -2.90 -18.18 17.85
C ASN A 15 -3.29 -17.70 16.43
N LEU A 16 -4.44 -18.13 15.91
CA LEU A 16 -4.97 -17.63 14.65
C LEU A 16 -5.66 -16.28 14.89
N ILE A 17 -5.52 -15.38 13.93
CA ILE A 17 -6.18 -14.07 13.96
C ILE A 17 -7.67 -14.21 13.64
N ASP A 18 -8.48 -13.29 14.13
CA ASP A 18 -9.84 -13.06 13.62
C ASP A 18 -9.75 -12.15 12.38
N VAL A 19 -9.89 -12.74 11.21
CA VAL A 19 -9.82 -12.00 9.92
C VAL A 19 -10.97 -11.01 9.78
N ALA A 20 -12.15 -11.33 10.30
CA ALA A 20 -13.31 -10.45 10.18
C ALA A 20 -13.12 -9.21 11.05
N GLU A 21 -12.67 -9.38 12.29
CA GLU A 21 -12.31 -8.27 13.17
C GLU A 21 -11.22 -7.39 12.57
N LEU A 22 -10.15 -8.00 12.03
CA LEU A 22 -9.06 -7.27 11.39
C LEU A 22 -9.55 -6.40 10.23
N VAL A 23 -10.41 -6.95 9.36
CA VAL A 23 -10.96 -6.20 8.22
C VAL A 23 -11.97 -5.14 8.68
N SER A 24 -12.79 -5.41 9.70
CA SER A 24 -13.68 -4.39 10.28
C SER A 24 -12.91 -3.20 10.83
N LEU A 25 -11.87 -3.45 11.63
CA LEU A 25 -11.05 -2.38 12.23
C LEU A 25 -10.31 -1.54 11.18
N TYR A 26 -10.02 -2.09 10.00
CA TYR A 26 -9.44 -1.32 8.90
C TYR A 26 -10.33 -0.14 8.48
N TYR A 27 -11.66 -0.34 8.47
CA TYR A 27 -12.64 0.68 8.09
C TYR A 27 -13.18 1.48 9.28
N GLU A 28 -13.22 0.88 10.47
CA GLU A 28 -13.89 1.48 11.63
C GLU A 28 -12.96 2.31 12.53
N THR A 29 -11.63 2.22 12.33
CA THR A 29 -10.66 2.94 13.17
C THR A 29 -9.91 4.03 12.41
N GLN A 30 -9.72 5.16 13.09
CA GLN A 30 -9.00 6.33 12.59
C GLN A 30 -7.70 6.52 13.37
N PRO A 31 -6.56 6.79 12.71
CA PRO A 31 -5.29 7.01 13.38
C PRO A 31 -5.29 8.30 14.20
N ASP A 32 -4.73 8.23 15.41
CA ASP A 32 -4.34 9.39 16.20
C ASP A 32 -2.98 9.90 15.70
N VAL A 33 -2.99 10.99 14.94
CA VAL A 33 -1.79 11.61 14.38
C VAL A 33 -0.81 12.13 15.43
N THR A 34 -1.24 12.28 16.69
CA THR A 34 -0.36 12.64 17.80
C THR A 34 0.41 11.43 18.35
N ASN A 35 -0.04 10.21 18.06
CA ASN A 35 0.64 8.97 18.39
C ASN A 35 1.61 8.58 17.24
N PRO A 36 2.94 8.60 17.46
CA PRO A 36 3.90 8.24 16.43
C PRO A 36 3.73 6.82 15.86
N ASP A 37 3.20 5.89 16.64
CA ASP A 37 3.01 4.48 16.22
C ASP A 37 1.82 4.30 15.26
N GLN A 38 0.95 5.32 15.13
CA GLN A 38 -0.21 5.34 14.22
C GLN A 38 -0.02 6.29 13.04
N ARG A 39 1.20 6.81 12.86
CA ARG A 39 1.54 7.67 11.72
C ARG A 39 1.98 6.84 10.51
N VAL A 40 1.92 7.45 9.33
CA VAL A 40 2.50 6.83 8.13
C VAL A 40 4.02 6.82 8.25
N ALA A 41 4.57 5.62 8.39
CA ALA A 41 6.01 5.36 8.25
C ALA A 41 6.27 4.72 6.88
N PHE A 42 6.60 5.52 5.86
CA PHE A 42 6.79 5.05 4.48
C PHE A 42 8.29 5.01 4.13
N GLY A 43 8.92 3.82 4.27
CA GLY A 43 10.33 3.61 3.93
C GLY A 43 10.53 2.92 2.58
N THR A 44 11.73 2.39 2.33
CA THR A 44 12.04 1.60 1.11
C THR A 44 11.19 0.34 0.95
N SER A 45 10.63 -0.16 2.06
CA SER A 45 9.67 -1.27 2.08
C SER A 45 8.21 -0.80 2.12
N GLY A 46 7.96 0.49 1.89
CA GLY A 46 6.67 1.14 2.04
C GLY A 46 6.26 1.32 3.50
N HIS A 47 4.95 1.44 3.71
CA HIS A 47 4.30 1.47 5.01
C HIS A 47 3.77 0.08 5.38
N ARG A 48 3.90 -0.29 6.65
CA ARG A 48 3.39 -1.54 7.22
C ARG A 48 2.79 -1.26 8.59
N GLY A 49 1.77 -2.02 8.93
CA GLY A 49 1.10 -1.94 10.23
C GLY A 49 -0.01 -2.95 10.33
N SER A 50 -0.88 -2.79 11.33
CA SER A 50 -2.08 -3.60 11.54
C SER A 50 -3.26 -2.70 11.87
N SER A 51 -4.47 -3.12 11.53
CA SER A 51 -5.68 -2.46 12.00
C SER A 51 -5.94 -2.73 13.49
N LEU A 52 -5.38 -3.80 14.07
CA LEU A 52 -5.52 -4.11 15.52
C LEU A 52 -4.90 -3.05 16.43
N ASN A 53 -3.93 -2.29 15.92
CA ASN A 53 -3.26 -1.20 16.65
C ASN A 53 -3.38 0.13 15.89
N THR A 54 -4.30 0.22 14.94
CA THR A 54 -4.61 1.45 14.17
C THR A 54 -3.38 2.01 13.43
N SER A 55 -2.48 1.14 12.98
CA SER A 55 -1.29 1.53 12.19
C SER A 55 -1.39 1.13 10.72
N PHE A 56 -2.53 0.57 10.30
CA PHE A 56 -2.86 0.28 8.89
C PHE A 56 -4.38 0.24 8.72
N THR A 57 -4.96 1.36 8.30
CA THR A 57 -6.41 1.58 8.16
C THR A 57 -6.74 2.19 6.80
N GLU A 58 -8.03 2.38 6.50
CA GLU A 58 -8.49 3.06 5.29
C GLU A 58 -7.85 4.44 5.14
N ASP A 59 -7.83 5.24 6.20
CA ASP A 59 -7.25 6.59 6.20
C ASP A 59 -5.78 6.61 5.77
N HIS A 60 -4.99 5.63 6.22
CA HIS A 60 -3.58 5.51 5.83
C HIS A 60 -3.45 5.28 4.32
N ILE A 61 -4.26 4.37 3.77
CA ILE A 61 -4.19 4.01 2.36
C ILE A 61 -4.72 5.13 1.47
N MET A 62 -5.76 5.84 1.90
CA MET A 62 -6.24 7.04 1.22
C MET A 62 -5.15 8.09 1.12
N ALA A 63 -4.51 8.44 2.25
CA ALA A 63 -3.45 9.43 2.31
C ALA A 63 -2.23 9.03 1.46
N ILE A 64 -1.77 7.78 1.58
CA ILE A 64 -0.61 7.27 0.83
C ILE A 64 -0.90 7.23 -0.68
N ALA A 65 -2.09 6.77 -1.09
CA ALA A 65 -2.45 6.71 -2.50
C ALA A 65 -2.54 8.12 -3.13
N GLN A 66 -3.12 9.08 -2.42
CA GLN A 66 -3.17 10.48 -2.84
C GLN A 66 -1.77 11.08 -2.96
N ALA A 67 -0.92 10.86 -1.96
CA ALA A 67 0.48 11.29 -2.01
C ALA A 67 1.21 10.66 -3.21
N ILE A 68 0.97 9.39 -3.54
CA ILE A 68 1.55 8.77 -4.74
C ILE A 68 1.05 9.44 -6.03
N CYS A 69 -0.24 9.78 -6.14
CA CYS A 69 -0.81 10.53 -7.27
C CYS A 69 -0.10 11.87 -7.48
N GLU A 70 0.11 12.62 -6.40
CA GLU A 70 0.76 13.91 -6.45
C GLU A 70 2.27 13.77 -6.77
N TYR A 71 2.95 12.82 -6.13
CA TYR A 71 4.37 12.57 -6.36
C TYR A 71 4.63 12.19 -7.81
N ARG A 72 3.88 11.21 -8.35
CA ARG A 72 4.06 10.74 -9.73
C ARG A 72 3.79 11.85 -10.75
N ALA A 73 2.79 12.71 -10.49
CA ALA A 73 2.52 13.87 -11.33
C ALA A 73 3.68 14.87 -11.31
N ALA A 74 4.23 15.17 -10.13
CA ALA A 74 5.40 16.04 -9.98
C ALA A 74 6.66 15.49 -10.67
N GLN A 75 6.82 14.16 -10.75
CA GLN A 75 7.90 13.50 -11.48
C GLN A 75 7.65 13.37 -13.00
N GLY A 76 6.47 13.76 -13.49
CA GLY A 76 6.10 13.60 -14.90
C GLY A 76 5.80 12.15 -15.32
N THR A 77 5.48 11.27 -14.37
CA THR A 77 5.08 9.89 -14.64
C THR A 77 3.60 9.86 -15.05
N THR A 78 3.34 9.75 -16.35
CA THR A 78 1.99 9.86 -16.94
C THR A 78 1.45 8.56 -17.52
N GLY A 79 2.24 7.47 -17.50
CA GLY A 79 1.80 6.15 -17.94
C GLY A 79 0.88 5.47 -16.92
N PRO A 80 0.55 4.18 -17.16
CA PRO A 80 -0.28 3.42 -16.25
C PRO A 80 0.44 3.08 -14.94
N LEU A 81 -0.33 2.86 -13.88
CA LEU A 81 0.16 2.38 -12.60
C LEU A 81 -0.22 0.91 -12.43
N PHE A 82 0.77 0.02 -12.33
CA PHE A 82 0.54 -1.41 -12.08
C PHE A 82 0.32 -1.67 -10.60
N ILE A 83 -0.79 -2.32 -10.22
CA ILE A 83 -1.05 -2.73 -8.83
C ILE A 83 -0.99 -4.26 -8.72
N GLY A 84 -0.33 -4.72 -7.66
CA GLY A 84 -0.36 -6.12 -7.27
C GLY A 84 -0.56 -6.28 -5.77
N LYS A 85 -1.37 -7.25 -5.36
CA LYS A 85 -1.54 -7.62 -3.94
C LYS A 85 -1.06 -9.02 -3.64
N ASP A 86 -0.65 -9.24 -2.40
CA ASP A 86 -0.42 -10.58 -1.85
C ASP A 86 -1.68 -11.15 -1.15
N THR A 87 -1.49 -12.25 -0.44
CA THR A 87 -2.55 -13.01 0.22
C THR A 87 -2.87 -12.55 1.65
N HIS A 88 -2.30 -11.46 2.16
CA HIS A 88 -2.65 -10.96 3.48
C HIS A 88 -4.09 -10.43 3.49
N ALA A 89 -4.77 -10.57 4.63
CA ALA A 89 -6.17 -10.16 4.78
C ALA A 89 -6.36 -8.67 4.48
N LEU A 90 -5.46 -7.82 4.98
CA LEU A 90 -5.51 -6.36 4.79
C LEU A 90 -5.12 -5.90 3.37
N SER A 91 -4.59 -6.79 2.53
CA SER A 91 -4.22 -6.43 1.15
C SER A 91 -5.43 -6.23 0.24
N ILE A 92 -6.55 -6.94 0.52
CA ILE A 92 -7.81 -6.80 -0.21
C ILE A 92 -8.46 -5.42 0.04
N PRO A 93 -8.74 -5.00 1.29
CA PRO A 93 -9.34 -3.70 1.53
C PRO A 93 -8.42 -2.55 1.09
N ALA A 94 -7.09 -2.68 1.28
CA ALA A 94 -6.14 -1.68 0.79
C ALA A 94 -6.11 -1.54 -0.74
N GLU A 95 -6.26 -2.62 -1.51
CA GLU A 95 -6.39 -2.53 -2.96
C GLU A 95 -7.63 -1.74 -3.36
N LYS A 96 -8.78 -2.02 -2.73
CA LYS A 96 -10.03 -1.32 -3.01
C LYS A 96 -9.92 0.17 -2.72
N THR A 97 -9.43 0.55 -1.54
CA THR A 97 -9.23 1.96 -1.16
C THR A 97 -8.26 2.66 -2.10
N ALA A 98 -7.15 2.02 -2.47
CA ALA A 98 -6.20 2.62 -3.41
C ALA A 98 -6.81 2.83 -4.81
N LEU A 99 -7.59 1.87 -5.31
CA LEU A 99 -8.28 2.00 -6.60
C LEU A 99 -9.25 3.18 -6.62
N GLN A 100 -9.97 3.44 -5.52
CA GLN A 100 -10.86 4.59 -5.40
C GLN A 100 -10.12 5.92 -5.60
N VAL A 101 -8.97 6.07 -4.94
CA VAL A 101 -8.15 7.29 -5.01
C VAL A 101 -7.46 7.43 -6.36
N PHE A 102 -6.83 6.36 -6.86
CA PHE A 102 -6.16 6.39 -8.15
C PHE A 102 -7.14 6.71 -9.30
N ALA A 103 -8.33 6.11 -9.28
CA ALA A 103 -9.35 6.39 -10.29
C ALA A 103 -9.88 7.83 -10.21
N ALA A 104 -10.07 8.37 -9.00
CA ALA A 104 -10.48 9.77 -8.80
C ALA A 104 -9.47 10.75 -9.39
N ASN A 105 -8.18 10.48 -9.18
CA ASN A 105 -7.06 11.28 -9.70
C ASN A 105 -6.76 11.03 -11.20
N GLY A 106 -7.62 10.28 -11.91
CA GLY A 106 -7.47 10.02 -13.35
C GLY A 106 -6.29 9.09 -13.72
N VAL A 107 -5.74 8.35 -12.76
CA VAL A 107 -4.66 7.39 -13.00
C VAL A 107 -5.22 6.15 -13.69
N THR A 108 -4.64 5.76 -14.82
CA THR A 108 -4.96 4.47 -15.46
C THR A 108 -4.28 3.35 -14.68
N VAL A 109 -5.07 2.54 -13.98
CA VAL A 109 -4.54 1.44 -13.17
C VAL A 109 -4.62 0.11 -13.93
N MET A 110 -3.56 -0.69 -13.83
CA MET A 110 -3.50 -2.06 -14.37
C MET A 110 -3.47 -3.05 -13.21
N ILE A 111 -4.51 -3.89 -13.11
CA ILE A 111 -4.65 -4.94 -12.10
C ILE A 111 -4.67 -6.32 -12.76
N ASP A 112 -4.56 -7.37 -11.95
CA ASP A 112 -4.80 -8.74 -12.42
C ASP A 112 -6.24 -8.89 -12.94
N GLN A 113 -6.41 -9.47 -14.12
CA GLN A 113 -7.70 -9.55 -14.82
C GLN A 113 -8.77 -10.29 -14.01
N ASP A 114 -8.37 -11.31 -13.23
CA ASP A 114 -9.27 -12.14 -12.45
C ASP A 114 -9.32 -11.69 -10.97
N GLY A 115 -8.72 -10.54 -10.63
CA GLY A 115 -8.62 -10.05 -9.25
C GLY A 115 -7.68 -10.89 -8.37
N GLY A 116 -6.75 -11.62 -8.99
CA GLY A 116 -5.82 -12.55 -8.36
C GLY A 116 -4.74 -11.88 -7.51
N TYR A 117 -3.71 -12.65 -7.17
CA TYR A 117 -2.55 -12.20 -6.40
C TYR A 117 -1.34 -12.05 -7.32
N THR A 118 -0.58 -10.97 -7.14
CA THR A 118 0.52 -10.62 -8.06
C THR A 118 1.82 -10.47 -7.27
N PRO A 119 2.80 -11.38 -7.46
CA PRO A 119 4.08 -11.28 -6.79
C PRO A 119 4.80 -9.96 -7.10
N THR A 120 5.52 -9.42 -6.12
CA THR A 120 6.36 -8.21 -6.29
C THR A 120 7.22 -8.21 -7.57
N PRO A 121 7.95 -9.29 -7.93
CA PRO A 121 8.75 -9.27 -9.15
C PRO A 121 7.93 -9.23 -10.45
N VAL A 122 6.65 -9.64 -10.43
CA VAL A 122 5.75 -9.53 -11.59
C VAL A 122 5.42 -8.06 -11.85
N ILE A 123 5.16 -7.27 -10.81
CA ILE A 123 4.95 -5.81 -10.94
C ILE A 123 6.22 -5.13 -11.45
N SER A 124 7.39 -5.45 -10.87
CA SER A 124 8.68 -4.93 -11.34
C SER A 124 8.92 -5.25 -12.82
N HIS A 125 8.69 -6.50 -13.22
CA HIS A 125 8.82 -6.93 -14.61
C HIS A 125 7.82 -6.24 -15.53
N ALA A 126 6.57 -6.05 -15.11
CA ALA A 126 5.55 -5.36 -15.90
C ALA A 126 5.93 -3.90 -16.17
N ILE A 127 6.42 -3.18 -15.15
CA ILE A 127 6.94 -1.81 -15.28
C ILE A 127 8.10 -1.77 -16.29
N LEU A 128 9.12 -2.61 -16.09
CA LEU A 128 10.30 -2.65 -16.95
C LEU A 128 9.95 -3.03 -18.40
N ALA A 129 9.05 -3.99 -18.59
CA ALA A 129 8.60 -4.41 -19.92
C ALA A 129 7.82 -3.30 -20.62
N TYR A 130 6.93 -2.61 -19.90
CA TYR A 130 6.15 -1.49 -20.44
C TYR A 130 7.04 -0.30 -20.80
N ASN A 131 8.02 0.04 -19.94
CA ASN A 131 8.91 1.19 -20.10
C ASN A 131 10.03 0.98 -21.13
N LYS A 132 10.27 -0.26 -21.57
CA LYS A 132 11.36 -0.58 -22.49
C LYS A 132 11.28 0.23 -23.78
N GLY A 133 12.26 1.09 -24.00
CA GLY A 133 12.35 1.94 -25.20
C GLY A 133 11.44 3.18 -25.18
N ARG A 134 10.74 3.45 -24.08
CA ARG A 134 9.93 4.66 -23.88
C ARG A 134 10.75 5.74 -23.18
N THR A 135 10.48 6.99 -23.52
CA THR A 135 11.03 8.18 -22.85
C THR A 135 9.94 9.04 -22.20
N GLU A 136 8.68 8.77 -22.51
CA GLU A 136 7.49 9.47 -22.01
C GLU A 136 6.36 8.46 -21.76
N GLY A 137 5.35 8.88 -20.98
CA GLY A 137 4.24 7.99 -20.63
C GLY A 137 4.70 6.75 -19.89
N LEU A 138 5.72 6.89 -19.04
CA LEU A 138 6.32 5.78 -18.28
C LEU A 138 5.34 5.26 -17.23
N ALA A 139 5.31 3.94 -17.07
CA ALA A 139 4.59 3.27 -16.01
C ALA A 139 5.39 3.24 -14.71
N ASP A 140 4.65 3.12 -13.62
CA ASP A 140 5.09 2.89 -12.25
C ASP A 140 4.22 1.79 -11.62
N GLY A 141 4.35 1.55 -10.32
CA GLY A 141 3.46 0.60 -9.67
C GLY A 141 3.42 0.66 -8.15
N VAL A 142 2.43 -0.02 -7.61
CA VAL A 142 2.22 -0.24 -6.20
C VAL A 142 2.16 -1.74 -5.94
N VAL A 143 2.72 -2.15 -4.82
CA VAL A 143 2.57 -3.52 -4.35
C VAL A 143 2.02 -3.51 -2.92
N ILE A 144 0.97 -4.29 -2.69
CA ILE A 144 0.25 -4.36 -1.44
C ILE A 144 0.64 -5.67 -0.76
N THR A 145 1.63 -5.58 0.13
CA THR A 145 2.21 -6.72 0.84
C THR A 145 3.09 -6.25 2.01
N PRO A 146 2.94 -6.85 3.20
CA PRO A 146 3.92 -6.71 4.28
C PRO A 146 5.02 -7.80 4.20
N SER A 147 5.18 -8.46 3.05
CA SER A 147 6.13 -9.55 2.79
C SER A 147 5.86 -10.80 3.65
N HIS A 148 6.64 -11.00 4.70
CA HIS A 148 6.61 -12.18 5.57
C HIS A 148 6.25 -11.81 7.01
N ASN A 149 5.76 -10.58 7.21
CA ASN A 149 5.20 -10.18 8.50
C ASN A 149 4.05 -11.12 8.92
N PRO A 150 3.70 -11.12 10.22
CA PRO A 150 2.59 -11.94 10.70
C PRO A 150 1.24 -11.64 10.02
N PRO A 151 0.28 -12.58 10.07
CA PRO A 151 -0.98 -12.50 9.30
C PRO A 151 -1.88 -11.28 9.57
N ASP A 152 -1.73 -10.63 10.71
CA ASP A 152 -2.44 -9.40 11.11
C ASP A 152 -1.88 -8.13 10.47
N ASN A 153 -0.77 -8.22 9.75
CA ASN A 153 -0.13 -7.07 9.12
C ASN A 153 -0.69 -6.80 7.72
N GLY A 154 -0.74 -5.53 7.36
CA GLY A 154 -0.89 -5.01 6.01
C GLY A 154 0.39 -4.27 5.57
N GLY A 155 0.57 -4.10 4.26
CA GLY A 155 1.69 -3.33 3.74
C GLY A 155 1.41 -2.70 2.38
N PHE A 156 1.97 -1.53 2.13
CA PHE A 156 1.73 -0.74 0.92
C PHE A 156 3.04 -0.05 0.48
N LYS A 157 3.54 -0.37 -0.71
CA LYS A 157 4.81 0.16 -1.24
C LYS A 157 4.71 0.62 -2.69
N TYR A 158 5.56 1.58 -3.03
CA TYR A 158 5.64 2.19 -4.36
C TYR A 158 6.92 1.76 -5.09
N ASN A 159 6.79 1.49 -6.38
CA ASN A 159 7.85 1.16 -7.31
C ASN A 159 7.87 2.22 -8.44
N PRO A 160 8.90 3.08 -8.52
CA PRO A 160 9.04 4.08 -9.57
C PRO A 160 9.26 3.46 -10.97
N PRO A 161 9.39 4.27 -12.04
CA PRO A 161 9.57 3.77 -13.41
C PRO A 161 10.77 2.87 -13.69
N ASN A 162 11.74 2.81 -12.78
CA ASN A 162 12.86 1.86 -12.85
C ASN A 162 12.48 0.43 -12.42
N GLY A 163 11.23 0.23 -11.95
CA GLY A 163 10.69 -1.06 -11.52
C GLY A 163 11.20 -1.57 -10.16
N GLY A 164 12.16 -0.87 -9.54
CA GLY A 164 12.70 -1.20 -8.22
C GLY A 164 11.86 -0.63 -7.08
N PRO A 165 12.23 -0.92 -5.82
CA PRO A 165 11.67 -0.20 -4.68
C PRO A 165 12.02 1.29 -4.77
N ALA A 166 11.11 2.15 -4.32
CA ALA A 166 11.36 3.58 -4.22
C ALA A 166 12.53 3.89 -3.27
N ASP A 167 13.39 4.83 -3.69
CA ASP A 167 14.48 5.37 -2.88
C ASP A 167 13.97 6.45 -1.91
N THR A 168 14.85 6.92 -1.01
CA THR A 168 14.48 7.79 0.12
C THR A 168 13.91 9.14 -0.27
N ASP A 169 14.22 9.64 -1.47
CA ASP A 169 13.66 10.87 -2.02
C ASP A 169 12.15 10.74 -2.26
N ALA A 170 11.74 9.65 -2.91
CA ALA A 170 10.34 9.33 -3.13
C ALA A 170 9.64 8.95 -1.83
N THR A 171 10.24 8.04 -1.04
CA THR A 171 9.57 7.52 0.16
C THR A 171 9.42 8.58 1.24
N GLY A 172 10.43 9.45 1.41
CA GLY A 172 10.37 10.58 2.34
C GLY A 172 9.29 11.58 1.96
N TRP A 173 9.26 11.99 0.68
CA TRP A 173 8.22 12.91 0.19
C TRP A 173 6.81 12.33 0.37
N ILE A 174 6.61 11.06 0.02
CA ILE A 174 5.31 10.39 0.17
C ILE A 174 4.92 10.26 1.65
N ALA A 175 5.87 9.93 2.53
CA ALA A 175 5.61 9.86 3.97
C ALA A 175 5.15 11.20 4.53
N ASP A 176 5.88 12.28 4.21
CA ASP A 176 5.58 13.62 4.72
C ASP A 176 4.20 14.07 4.24
N ARG A 177 3.94 13.96 2.94
CA ARG A 177 2.65 14.36 2.36
C ARG A 177 1.48 13.53 2.89
N ALA A 178 1.64 12.21 3.04
CA ALA A 178 0.58 11.37 3.60
C ALA A 178 0.28 11.73 5.07
N ASN A 179 1.28 12.10 5.87
CA ASN A 179 1.05 12.56 7.23
C ASN A 179 0.38 13.93 7.30
N GLU A 180 0.67 14.84 6.36
CA GLU A 180 -0.04 16.12 6.22
C GLU A 180 -1.53 15.87 5.94
N LEU A 181 -1.83 15.04 4.93
CA LEU A 181 -3.19 14.65 4.58
C LEU A 181 -3.94 14.04 5.78
N LEU A 182 -3.32 13.12 6.52
CA LEU A 182 -3.91 12.54 7.72
C LEU A 182 -4.20 13.59 8.81
N ALA A 183 -3.29 14.54 9.02
CA ALA A 183 -3.49 15.61 10.01
C ALA A 183 -4.66 16.55 9.64
N GLU A 184 -4.99 16.61 8.35
CA GLU A 184 -6.10 17.36 7.77
C GLU A 184 -7.33 16.46 7.51
N ASN A 185 -7.43 15.31 8.19
CA ASN A 185 -8.55 14.36 8.07
C ASN A 185 -8.82 13.87 6.64
N ASN A 186 -7.78 13.82 5.79
CA ASN A 186 -7.87 13.47 4.38
C ASN A 186 -8.82 14.38 3.58
N ASP A 187 -9.05 15.63 4.01
CA ASP A 187 -9.97 16.57 3.35
C ASP A 187 -9.60 16.84 1.88
N GLU A 188 -8.31 16.78 1.53
CA GLU A 188 -7.80 16.97 0.16
C GLU A 188 -7.70 15.66 -0.65
N VAL A 189 -8.07 14.51 -0.08
CA VAL A 189 -8.03 13.24 -0.83
C VAL A 189 -9.19 13.16 -1.81
N GLU A 190 -8.86 13.08 -3.10
CA GLU A 190 -9.84 12.76 -4.14
C GLU A 190 -10.11 11.27 -4.15
N SER A 191 -11.37 10.87 -3.96
CA SER A 191 -11.79 9.46 -4.01
C SER A 191 -13.14 9.29 -4.71
N LEU A 192 -13.33 8.14 -5.36
CA LEU A 192 -14.60 7.73 -5.92
C LEU A 192 -15.19 6.60 -5.08
N TYR A 193 -16.51 6.58 -4.91
CA TYR A 193 -17.15 5.41 -4.31
C TYR A 193 -17.01 4.20 -5.24
N TYR A 194 -16.37 3.13 -4.74
CA TYR A 194 -16.23 1.85 -5.43
C TYR A 194 -17.04 0.78 -4.68
N PRO A 195 -18.19 0.34 -5.24
CA PRO A 195 -19.10 -0.61 -4.59
C PRO A 195 -18.49 -2.02 -4.42
#